data_AF-A0A8T5ZR18-F1
#
_entry.id   AF-A0A8T5ZR18-F1
#
_cell.length_a   1.000
_cell.length_b   1.000
_cell.length_c   1.000
_cell.angle_alpha   90.00
_cell.angle_beta   90.00
_cell.angle_gamma   90.00
#
_symmetry.space_group_name_H-M   'P 1'
#
loop_
_entity.id
_entity.type
_entity.pdbx_description
1 polymer ?
#
loop_
_entity_poly.entity_id
_entity_poly.type
_entity_poly.pdbx_seq_one_letter_code
_entity_poly.pdbx_strand_id
1 'polypeptide(L)' 'MRNPTLLQCFHWYYPEGGKLWPELAERADGFNDIGINMVWLPPAYKGASGGYSVGYDSYDLFDLG' A
#
# COMPACT_ATOMS: atom_id res chain seq x y z
N MET A 1 11.13 7.30 24.62
CA MET A 1 10.47 7.78 23.38
C MET A 1 10.74 6.76 22.28
N ARG A 2 9.76 6.47 21.42
CA ARG A 2 9.93 5.54 20.30
C ARG A 2 10.22 6.34 19.03
N ASN A 3 11.31 6.03 18.34
CA ASN A 3 11.68 6.74 17.12
C ASN A 3 10.67 6.46 15.99
N PRO A 4 10.34 7.45 15.14
CA PRO A 4 9.56 7.20 13.93
C PRO A 4 10.34 6.29 12.96
N THR A 5 9.68 5.26 12.42
CA THR A 5 10.25 4.31 11.45
C THR A 5 9.21 3.99 10.38
N LEU A 6 9.51 4.37 9.14
CA LEU A 6 8.65 4.22 7.97
C LEU A 6 9.00 2.94 7.19
N LEU A 7 7.98 2.19 6.78
CA LEU A 7 8.11 1.06 5.83
C LEU A 7 7.34 1.34 4.53
N GLN A 8 8.01 1.23 3.39
CA GLN A 8 7.35 1.11 2.09
C GLN A 8 6.69 -0.27 1.98
N CYS A 9 5.37 -0.30 1.92
CA CYS A 9 4.58 -1.53 2.02
C CYS A 9 4.21 -2.13 0.65
N PHE A 10 4.87 -1.70 -0.42
CA PHE A 10 4.60 -2.16 -1.78
C PHE A 10 5.90 -2.25 -2.58
N HIS A 11 5.85 -2.99 -3.68
CA HIS A 11 6.92 -3.06 -4.67
C HIS A 11 6.31 -3.17 -6.07
N TRP A 12 7.14 -3.00 -7.10
CA TRP A 12 6.68 -2.92 -8.49
C TRP A 12 5.94 -4.19 -8.97
N TYR A 13 6.45 -5.37 -8.62
CA TYR A 13 5.93 -6.67 -9.08
C TYR A 13 4.90 -7.29 -8.12
N TYR A 14 4.06 -6.47 -7.48
CA TYR A 14 3.09 -6.99 -6.53
C TYR A 14 2.12 -7.97 -7.21
N PRO A 15 1.78 -9.11 -6.59
CA PRO A 15 0.94 -10.12 -7.21
C PRO A 15 -0.44 -9.57 -7.58
N GLU A 16 -0.97 -10.03 -8.71
CA GLU A 16 -2.30 -9.67 -9.18
C GLU A 16 -3.38 -10.06 -8.16
N GLY A 17 -4.53 -9.36 -8.22
CA GLY A 17 -5.72 -9.71 -7.43
C GLY A 17 -5.97 -8.88 -6.17
N GLY A 18 -5.35 -7.70 -6.04
CA GLY A 18 -5.77 -6.70 -5.04
C GLY A 18 -5.58 -7.11 -3.57
N LYS A 19 -4.63 -8.01 -3.29
CA LYS A 19 -4.42 -8.58 -1.94
C LYS A 19 -3.66 -7.68 -0.97
N LEU A 20 -3.13 -6.55 -1.44
CA LEU A 20 -2.31 -5.65 -0.63
C LEU A 20 -3.03 -5.15 0.62
N TRP A 21 -4.25 -4.64 0.46
CA TRP A 21 -5.01 -4.04 1.55
C TRP A 21 -5.31 -5.03 2.69
N PRO A 22 -5.87 -6.24 2.43
CA PRO A 22 -6.05 -7.22 3.50
C PRO A 22 -4.73 -7.71 4.11
N GLU A 23 -3.67 -7.93 3.31
CA GLU A 23 -2.37 -8.34 3.84
C GLU A 23 -1.77 -7.29 4.80
N LEU A 24 -1.92 -6.00 4.49
CA LEU A 24 -1.45 -4.92 5.37
C LEU A 24 -2.28 -4.81 6.64
N ALA A 25 -3.60 -5.03 6.57
CA ALA A 25 -4.45 -5.06 7.75
C ALA A 25 -4.04 -6.19 8.70
N GLU A 26 -3.74 -7.37 8.18
CA GLU A 26 -3.28 -8.52 8.98
C GLU A 26 -1.89 -8.32 9.59
N ARG A 27 -0.99 -7.58 8.92
CA ARG A 27 0.40 -7.37 9.37
C ARG A 27 0.61 -6.14 10.25
N ALA A 28 -0.37 -5.25 10.36
CA ALA A 28 -0.22 -3.95 11.02
C ALA A 28 0.30 -4.06 12.47
N ASP A 29 -0.24 -4.99 13.25
CA ASP A 29 0.18 -5.22 14.64
C ASP A 29 1.63 -5.74 14.69
N GLY A 30 1.98 -6.70 13.83
CA GLY A 30 3.33 -7.24 13.75
C GLY A 30 4.38 -6.19 13.36
N PHE A 31 4.04 -5.23 12.49
CA PHE A 31 4.91 -4.09 12.20
C PHE A 31 5.16 -3.24 13.44
N ASN A 32 4.11 -2.99 14.22
CA ASN A 32 4.23 -2.25 15.47
C ASN A 32 5.09 -3.01 16.49
N ASP A 33 4.95 -4.33 16.60
CA ASP A 33 5.76 -5.12 17.53
C ASP A 33 7.26 -5.06 17.22
N ILE A 34 7.64 -4.95 15.94
CA ILE A 34 9.05 -4.89 15.51
C ILE A 34 9.61 -3.47 15.40
N GLY A 35 8.86 -2.44 15.80
CA GLY A 35 9.36 -1.06 15.85
C GLY A 35 8.91 -0.15 14.71
N ILE A 36 8.34 -0.68 13.63
CA ILE A 36 7.77 0.11 12.52
C ILE A 36 6.48 0.79 13.00
N ASN A 37 6.33 2.09 12.75
CA ASN A 37 5.18 2.86 13.24
C ASN A 37 4.61 3.86 12.22
N MET A 38 5.10 3.82 10.99
CA MET A 38 4.55 4.51 9.84
C MET A 38 4.62 3.60 8.63
N VAL A 39 3.63 3.69 7.73
CA VAL A 39 3.61 2.94 6.48
C VAL A 39 3.43 3.88 5.29
N TRP A 40 4.14 3.61 4.20
CA TRP A 40 3.92 4.24 2.91
C TRP A 40 3.17 3.27 2.00
N LEU A 41 1.95 3.67 1.63
CA LEU A 41 1.05 2.94 0.74
C LEU A 41 1.26 3.38 -0.71
N PRO A 42 1.02 2.51 -1.70
CA PRO A 42 1.01 2.93 -3.11
C PRO A 42 -0.18 3.87 -3.36
N PRO A 43 -0.21 4.56 -4.52
CA PRO A 43 -1.38 5.32 -4.92
C PRO A 43 -2.64 4.43 -4.94
N ALA A 44 -3.68 4.86 -4.22
CA ALA A 44 -4.89 4.04 -3.99
C ALA A 44 -6.03 4.30 -4.99
N TYR A 45 -5.86 5.30 -5.86
CA TYR A 45 -6.89 5.71 -6.82
C TYR A 45 -6.82 4.91 -8.13
N LYS A 46 -7.90 4.92 -8.90
CA LYS A 46 -8.02 4.24 -10.20
C LYS A 46 -6.99 4.80 -11.19
N GLY A 47 -6.17 3.89 -11.73
CA GLY A 47 -5.22 4.19 -12.80
C GLY A 47 -5.79 3.90 -14.20
N ALA A 48 -5.16 4.46 -15.22
CA ALA A 48 -5.53 4.33 -16.63
C ALA A 48 -5.50 2.88 -17.12
N SER A 49 -4.60 2.06 -16.57
CA SER A 49 -4.49 0.63 -16.85
C SER A 49 -5.45 -0.24 -16.02
N GLY A 50 -6.38 0.36 -15.27
CA GLY A 50 -7.36 -0.34 -14.45
C GLY A 50 -6.70 -1.26 -13.41
N GLY A 51 -7.13 -2.53 -13.34
CA GLY A 51 -6.60 -3.52 -12.39
C GLY A 51 -5.13 -3.91 -12.59
N TYR A 52 -4.50 -3.49 -13.70
CA TYR A 52 -3.08 -3.71 -13.97
C TYR A 52 -2.20 -2.51 -13.60
N SER A 53 -2.81 -1.41 -13.17
CA SER A 53 -2.10 -0.20 -12.74
C SER A 53 -1.33 -0.46 -11.44
N VAL A 54 -0.09 0.02 -11.38
CA VAL A 54 0.69 0.13 -10.14
C VAL A 54 0.45 1.46 -9.41
N GLY A 55 -0.46 2.30 -9.93
CA GLY A 55 -0.90 3.57 -9.35
C GLY A 55 -0.27 4.84 -9.95
N TYR A 56 0.80 4.73 -10.74
CA TYR A 56 1.53 5.89 -11.29
C TYR A 56 0.97 6.44 -12.61
N ASP A 57 -0.04 5.80 -13.17
CA ASP A 57 -0.81 6.22 -14.34
C ASP A 57 -2.20 6.72 -13.91
N SER A 58 -2.25 7.72 -13.03
CA SER A 58 -3.50 8.25 -12.42
C SER A 58 -4.58 8.59 -13.44
N TYR A 59 -5.83 8.16 -13.18
CA TYR A 59 -6.99 8.45 -14.01
C TYR A 59 -8.08 9.21 -13.25
N ASP A 60 -8.63 8.63 -12.18
CA ASP A 60 -9.65 9.26 -11.34
C ASP A 60 -9.21 9.23 -9.87
N LEU A 61 -8.82 10.39 -9.35
CA LEU A 61 -8.36 10.55 -7.97
C LEU A 61 -9.45 10.28 -6.93
N PHE A 62 -10.73 10.26 -7.33
CA PHE A 62 -11.88 10.06 -6.43
C PHE A 62 -12.39 8.62 -6.43
N ASP A 63 -11.94 7.79 -7.37
CA ASP A 63 -12.25 6.36 -7.43
C ASP A 63 -11.14 5.58 -6.70
N LEU A 64 -11.44 5.04 -5.51
CA LEU A 64 -10.49 4.31 -4.66
C LEU A 64 -10.66 2.79 -4.72
N GLY A 65 -11.29 2.26 -5.77
CA GLY A 65 -11.57 0.82 -5.91
C GLY A 65 -12.93 0.56 -6.51
#